data_AF-J9Z8Y5-F1
#
_entry.id   AF-J9Z8Y5-F1
#
_cell.length_a   1.000
_cell.length_b   1.000
_cell.length_c   1.000
_cell.angle_alpha   90.00
_cell.angle_beta   90.00
_cell.angle_gamma   90.00
#
_symmetry.space_group_name_H-M   'P 1'
#
loop_
_entity.id
_entity.type
_entity.pdbx_description
1 polymer ?
#
loop_
_entity_poly.entity_id
_entity_poly.type
_entity_poly.pdbx_seq_one_letter_code
_entity_poly.pdbx_strand_id
1 'polypeptide(L)'
;MKPVAIPSPSEAVVKKASESIEVTDSLGRKIVVRRPLLSSQLDLMVVVGPDASKNDMYMAMMNVLLHVVSINGDPAPALVKKSDIDDFVNTLGNEGVEAVTKAISEHFTQNFTVDEVKKKSES
;
A
#
# COMPACT_ATOMS: atom_id res chain seq x y z
N MET A 1 38.71 -0.39 -22.12
CA MET A 1 38.19 0.14 -20.84
C MET A 1 36.76 0.61 -21.11
N LYS A 2 35.74 -0.08 -20.57
CA LYS A 2 34.33 0.32 -20.74
C LYS A 2 34.01 1.40 -19.70
N PRO A 3 33.33 2.51 -20.04
CA PRO A 3 32.97 3.52 -19.06
C PRO A 3 31.94 2.95 -18.08
N VAL A 4 32.22 3.06 -16.79
CA VAL A 4 31.28 2.77 -15.71
C VAL A 4 30.27 3.90 -15.70
N ALA A 5 29.04 3.63 -16.16
CA ALA A 5 27.93 4.57 -16.08
C ALA A 5 27.62 4.82 -14.60
N ILE A 6 27.87 6.04 -14.13
CA ILE A 6 27.49 6.50 -12.80
C ILE A 6 25.98 6.76 -12.88
N PRO A 7 25.13 6.06 -12.10
CA PRO A 7 23.69 6.28 -12.14
C PRO A 7 23.39 7.73 -11.77
N SER A 8 22.48 8.32 -12.54
CA SER A 8 22.04 9.69 -12.32
C SER A 8 21.31 9.82 -10.97
N PRO A 9 21.34 10.97 -10.29
CA PRO A 9 20.63 11.20 -9.03
C PRO A 9 19.12 10.90 -9.12
N SER A 10 18.54 10.97 -10.32
CA SER A 10 17.15 10.63 -10.61
C SER A 10 16.85 9.14 -10.42
N GLU A 11 17.81 8.23 -10.66
CA GLU A 11 17.62 6.78 -10.50
C GLU A 11 17.64 6.35 -9.03
N ALA A 12 18.35 7.08 -8.17
CA ALA A 12 18.42 6.78 -6.74
C ALA A 12 17.11 7.07 -5.98
N VAL A 13 16.35 8.07 -6.44
CA VAL A 13 15.06 8.45 -5.83
C VAL A 13 13.96 7.45 -6.21
N VAL A 14 13.96 6.96 -7.45
CA VAL A 14 12.99 5.94 -7.92
C VAL A 14 13.19 4.60 -7.18
N LYS A 15 14.45 4.23 -6.91
CA LYS A 15 14.77 2.97 -6.22
C LYS A 15 14.23 2.90 -4.79
N LYS A 16 14.22 4.02 -4.07
CA LYS A 16 13.72 4.10 -2.69
C LYS A 16 12.18 4.09 -2.60
N ALA A 17 11.49 4.52 -3.66
CA ALA A 17 10.04 4.39 -3.79
C ALA A 17 9.61 2.97 -4.27
N SER A 18 10.57 2.17 -4.73
CA SER A 18 10.35 0.83 -5.31
C SER A 18 10.75 -0.30 -4.37
N GLU A 19 10.96 -0.04 -3.08
CA GLU A 19 11.20 -1.09 -2.08
C GLU A 19 9.92 -1.88 -1.86
N SER A 20 9.72 -2.86 -2.74
CA SER A 20 8.73 -3.91 -2.56
C SER A 20 9.36 -5.05 -1.75
N ILE A 21 8.64 -5.53 -0.75
CA ILE A 21 9.00 -6.73 0.00
C ILE A 21 8.05 -7.86 -0.37
N GLU A 22 8.56 -9.08 -0.37
CA GLU A 22 7.75 -10.28 -0.52
C GLU A 22 7.48 -10.86 0.86
N VAL A 23 6.21 -11.12 1.17
CA VAL A 23 5.77 -11.77 2.39
C VAL A 23 4.96 -13.01 2.06
N THR A 24 5.06 -14.03 2.90
CA THR A 24 4.32 -15.28 2.74
C THR A 24 3.23 -15.35 3.79
N ASP A 25 2.00 -15.62 3.39
CA ASP A 25 0.89 -15.82 4.32
C ASP A 25 0.84 -17.24 4.89
N SER A 26 -0.10 -17.51 5.79
CA SER A 26 -0.28 -18.84 6.39
C SER A 26 -0.75 -19.91 5.40
N LEU A 27 -1.26 -19.53 4.23
CA LEU A 27 -1.65 -20.43 3.15
C LEU A 27 -0.49 -20.71 2.18
N GLY A 28 0.69 -20.13 2.41
CA GLY A 28 1.87 -20.30 1.57
C GLY A 28 1.86 -19.45 0.29
N ARG A 29 0.97 -18.46 0.19
CA ARG A 29 0.90 -17.53 -0.94
C ARG A 29 1.95 -16.45 -0.78
N LYS A 30 2.57 -16.05 -1.89
CA LYS A 30 3.57 -14.99 -1.95
C LYS A 30 2.89 -13.66 -2.27
N ILE A 31 2.92 -12.73 -1.34
CA ILE A 31 2.31 -11.40 -1.48
C ILE A 31 3.45 -10.39 -1.60
N VAL A 32 3.47 -9.66 -2.70
CA VAL A 32 4.39 -8.53 -2.86
C VAL A 32 3.70 -7.30 -2.34
N VAL A 33 4.33 -6.61 -1.40
CA VAL A 33 3.81 -5.39 -0.79
C VAL A 33 4.81 -4.24 -0.97
N ARG A 34 4.30 -3.02 -1.15
CA ARG A 34 5.10 -1.81 -1.31
C ARG A 34 4.40 -0.63 -0.66
N ARG A 35 5.10 0.49 -0.53
CA ARG A 35 4.44 1.75 -0.16
C ARG A 35 3.43 2.18 -1.23
N PRO A 36 2.18 2.50 -0.85
CA PRO A 36 1.19 3.00 -1.79
C PRO A 36 1.60 4.37 -2.31
N LEU A 37 1.21 4.67 -3.55
CA LEU A 37 1.37 5.99 -4.13
C LEU A 37 0.24 6.90 -3.63
N LEU A 38 0.52 8.19 -3.50
CA LEU A 38 -0.50 9.18 -3.12
C LEU A 38 -1.68 9.20 -4.12
N SER A 39 -1.41 8.98 -5.41
CA SER A 39 -2.46 8.86 -6.43
C SER A 39 -3.45 7.75 -6.12
N SER A 40 -2.96 6.56 -5.73
CA SER A 40 -3.82 5.42 -5.37
C SER A 40 -4.67 5.69 -4.12
N GLN A 41 -4.17 6.50 -3.19
CA GLN A 41 -4.94 6.93 -2.01
C GLN A 41 -6.04 7.94 -2.39
N LEU A 42 -5.75 8.87 -3.30
CA LEU A 42 -6.74 9.83 -3.83
C LEU A 42 -7.83 9.11 -4.63
N ASP A 43 -7.44 8.20 -5.51
CA ASP A 43 -8.37 7.39 -6.31
C ASP A 43 -9.30 6.59 -5.40
N LEU A 44 -8.75 5.95 -4.36
CA LEU A 44 -9.53 5.24 -3.36
C LEU A 44 -10.56 6.16 -2.68
N MET A 45 -10.16 7.37 -2.26
CA MET A 45 -11.08 8.33 -1.63
C MET A 45 -12.26 8.70 -2.54
N VAL A 46 -12.00 8.84 -3.85
CA VAL A 46 -13.07 9.08 -4.83
C VAL A 46 -14.00 7.88 -4.96
N VAL A 47 -13.45 6.65 -4.95
CA VAL A 47 -14.22 5.40 -5.11
C VAL A 47 -15.09 5.09 -3.90
N VAL A 48 -14.58 5.28 -2.69
CA VAL A 48 -15.32 4.96 -1.45
C VAL A 48 -16.41 6.01 -1.19
N GLY A 49 -16.15 7.27 -1.57
CA GLY A 49 -17.03 8.40 -1.36
C GLY A 49 -16.93 9.01 0.06
N PRO A 50 -17.52 10.19 0.25
CA PRO A 50 -17.28 11.04 1.42
C PRO A 50 -17.81 10.48 2.76
N ASP A 51 -18.77 9.56 2.73
CA ASP A 51 -19.34 8.98 3.94
C ASP A 51 -18.54 7.77 4.43
N ALA A 52 -18.10 6.91 3.50
CA ALA A 52 -17.25 5.78 3.82
C ALA A 52 -15.83 6.22 4.21
N SER A 53 -15.34 7.33 3.65
CA SER A 53 -14.02 7.89 4.00
C SER A 53 -13.95 8.45 5.43
N LYS A 54 -15.09 8.69 6.09
CA LYS A 54 -15.14 9.10 7.51
C LYS A 54 -15.05 7.93 8.48
N ASN A 55 -15.15 6.69 7.98
CA ASN A 55 -15.00 5.51 8.82
C ASN A 55 -13.51 5.14 8.89
N ASP A 56 -12.86 5.54 9.98
CA ASP A 56 -11.43 5.33 10.20
C ASP A 56 -11.04 3.85 10.14
N MET A 57 -11.89 2.96 10.66
CA MET A 57 -11.63 1.52 10.65
C MET A 57 -11.70 0.94 9.23
N TYR A 58 -12.67 1.40 8.44
CA TYR A 58 -12.77 1.03 7.03
C TYR A 58 -11.56 1.54 6.24
N MET A 59 -11.15 2.79 6.44
CA MET A 59 -9.99 3.37 5.76
C MET A 59 -8.68 2.70 6.16
N ALA A 60 -8.54 2.27 7.42
CA ALA A 60 -7.38 1.49 7.87
C ALA A 60 -7.28 0.16 7.11
N MET A 61 -8.38 -0.57 6.93
CA MET A 61 -8.40 -1.79 6.11
C MET A 61 -8.05 -1.50 4.65
N MET A 62 -8.59 -0.43 4.06
CA MET A 62 -8.28 -0.07 2.68
C MET A 62 -6.80 0.31 2.51
N ASN A 63 -6.20 0.94 3.52
CA ASN A 63 -4.78 1.28 3.51
C ASN A 63 -3.90 0.03 3.39
N VAL A 64 -4.26 -1.04 4.09
CA VAL A 64 -3.60 -2.35 3.99
C VAL A 64 -3.69 -2.90 2.57
N LEU A 65 -4.87 -2.84 1.94
CA LEU A 65 -5.06 -3.31 0.56
C LEU A 65 -4.20 -2.53 -0.44
N LEU A 66 -4.06 -1.21 -0.28
CA LEU A 66 -3.27 -0.38 -1.18
C LEU A 66 -1.76 -0.70 -1.17
N HIS A 67 -1.27 -1.36 -0.11
CA HIS A 67 0.12 -1.81 -0.08
C HIS A 67 0.36 -3.04 -0.96
N VAL A 68 -0.68 -3.80 -1.30
CA VAL A 68 -0.53 -5.05 -2.04
C VAL A 68 -0.33 -4.78 -3.53
N VAL A 69 0.70 -5.40 -4.10
CA VAL A 69 1.09 -5.27 -5.52
C VAL A 69 0.71 -6.48 -6.32
N SER A 70 0.93 -7.67 -5.77
CA SER A 70 0.63 -8.93 -6.43
C SER A 70 0.50 -10.06 -5.41
N ILE A 71 -0.26 -11.09 -5.77
CA ILE A 71 -0.42 -12.33 -5.01
C ILE A 71 -0.03 -13.47 -5.95
N ASN A 72 0.95 -14.30 -5.58
CA ASN A 72 1.50 -15.38 -6.40
C ASN A 72 1.97 -14.97 -7.81
N GLY A 73 2.36 -13.70 -7.97
CA GLY A 73 2.74 -13.13 -9.26
C GLY A 73 1.57 -12.55 -10.06
N ASP A 74 0.33 -12.79 -9.65
CA ASP A 74 -0.84 -12.14 -10.23
C ASP A 74 -0.97 -10.71 -9.69
N PRO A 75 -1.03 -9.69 -10.55
CA PRO A 75 -1.10 -8.29 -10.11
C PRO A 75 -2.40 -8.02 -9.36
N ALA A 76 -2.31 -7.20 -8.30
CA ALA A 76 -3.47 -6.73 -7.56
C ALA A 76 -4.39 -5.92 -8.50
N PRO A 77 -5.72 -6.06 -8.36
CA PRO A 77 -6.67 -5.34 -9.17
C PRO A 77 -6.60 -3.83 -8.87
N ALA A 78 -6.89 -3.02 -9.89
CA ALA A 78 -7.08 -1.60 -9.68
C ALA A 78 -8.41 -1.37 -8.93
N LEU A 79 -8.37 -0.69 -7.79
CA LEU A 79 -9.55 -0.39 -6.98
C LEU A 79 -10.30 0.82 -7.57
N VAL A 80 -11.03 0.62 -8.66
CA VAL A 80 -11.73 1.70 -9.39
C VAL A 80 -13.23 1.77 -9.09
N LYS A 81 -13.80 0.73 -8.49
CA LYS A 81 -15.17 0.69 -7.98
C LYS A 81 -15.25 -0.16 -6.70
N LYS A 82 -16.32 0.01 -5.94
CA LYS A 82 -16.53 -0.71 -4.66
C LYS A 82 -16.52 -2.23 -4.80
N SER A 83 -17.05 -2.78 -5.90
CA SER A 83 -17.01 -4.23 -6.11
C SER A 83 -15.59 -4.78 -6.22
N ASP A 84 -14.64 -4.02 -6.77
CA ASP A 84 -13.25 -4.46 -6.89
C ASP A 84 -12.60 -4.60 -5.51
N ILE A 85 -13.01 -3.76 -4.57
CA ILE A 85 -12.56 -3.82 -3.18
C ILE A 85 -13.06 -5.11 -2.53
N ASP A 86 -14.35 -5.41 -2.66
CA ASP A 86 -14.96 -6.59 -2.05
C ASP A 86 -14.34 -7.87 -2.62
N ASP A 87 -14.19 -7.94 -3.95
CA ASP A 87 -13.55 -9.07 -4.63
C ASP A 87 -12.09 -9.24 -4.20
N PHE A 88 -11.37 -8.12 -4.02
CA PHE A 88 -9.98 -8.16 -3.60
C PHE A 88 -9.82 -8.59 -2.13
N VAL A 89 -10.69 -8.11 -1.24
CA VAL A 89 -10.74 -8.55 0.16
C VAL A 89 -11.03 -10.05 0.24
N ASN A 90 -11.99 -10.55 -0.54
CA ASN A 90 -12.31 -11.98 -0.60
C ASN A 90 -11.13 -12.81 -1.14
N THR A 91 -10.40 -12.28 -2.12
CA THR A 91 -9.22 -12.94 -2.67
C THR A 91 -8.08 -12.97 -1.68
N LEU A 92 -7.82 -11.86 -0.97
CA LEU A 92 -6.75 -11.75 0.00
C LEU A 92 -7.05 -12.56 1.26
N GLY A 93 -8.32 -12.61 1.68
CA GLY A 93 -8.74 -13.32 2.89
C GLY A 93 -8.12 -12.73 4.16
N ASN A 94 -8.45 -13.31 5.31
CA ASN A 94 -7.93 -12.85 6.60
C ASN A 94 -6.42 -13.11 6.71
N GLU A 95 -5.97 -14.24 6.19
CA GLU A 95 -4.59 -14.70 6.21
C GLU A 95 -3.66 -13.73 5.47
N GLY A 96 -4.11 -13.25 4.30
CA GLY A 96 -3.38 -12.27 3.52
C GLY A 96 -3.39 -10.89 4.19
N VAL A 97 -4.54 -10.46 4.73
CA VAL A 97 -4.65 -9.18 5.46
C VAL A 97 -3.73 -9.16 6.68
N GLU A 98 -3.68 -10.23 7.47
CA GLU A 98 -2.80 -10.34 8.63
C GLU A 98 -1.32 -10.28 8.23
N ALA A 99 -0.93 -11.04 7.19
CA ALA A 99 0.44 -11.06 6.69
C ALA A 99 0.89 -9.67 6.20
N VAL A 100 0.03 -8.98 5.44
CA VAL A 100 0.31 -7.63 4.93
C VAL A 100 0.36 -6.61 6.07
N THR A 101 -0.57 -6.67 7.03
CA THR A 101 -0.60 -5.75 8.18
C THR A 101 0.67 -5.88 9.01
N LYS A 102 1.12 -7.12 9.26
CA LYS A 102 2.38 -7.38 9.94
C LYS A 102 3.57 -6.83 9.15
N ALA A 103 3.61 -7.08 7.85
CA ALA A 103 4.65 -6.55 6.96
C ALA A 103 4.73 -5.02 6.98
N ILE A 104 3.58 -4.35 6.97
CA ILE A 104 3.49 -2.88 7.09
C ILE A 104 4.05 -2.42 8.42
N SER A 105 3.66 -3.07 9.52
CA SER A 105 4.16 -2.70 10.84
C SER A 105 5.66 -2.92 11.01
N GLU A 106 6.24 -3.92 10.36
CA GLU A 106 7.66 -4.27 10.45
C GLU A 106 8.55 -3.44 9.51
N HIS A 107 8.06 -3.09 8.32
CA HIS A 107 8.89 -2.50 7.26
C HIS A 107 8.48 -1.08 6.85
N PHE A 108 7.22 -0.67 7.07
CA PHE A 108 6.67 0.58 6.55
C PHE A 108 6.18 1.55 7.64
N THR A 109 6.51 1.31 8.91
CA THR A 109 6.14 2.09 10.12
C THR A 109 6.63 3.55 10.16
N GLN A 110 7.16 4.09 9.06
CA GLN A 110 7.56 5.49 8.95
C GLN A 110 6.63 6.23 7.99
N ASN A 111 5.69 6.96 8.61
CA ASN A 111 4.92 8.11 8.13
C ASN A 111 3.96 7.87 6.96
N PHE A 112 2.66 7.79 7.29
CA PHE A 112 1.64 8.74 6.81
C PHE A 112 0.37 8.58 7.66
N THR A 113 0.42 9.07 8.91
CA THR A 113 -0.79 9.45 9.64
C THR A 113 -1.14 10.86 9.20
N VAL A 114 -2.35 11.04 8.65
CA VAL A 114 -2.96 12.35 8.41
C VAL A 114 -3.21 13.15 9.70
N ASP A 115 -2.90 12.58 10.87
CA ASP A 115 -2.97 13.22 12.19
C ASP A 115 -1.89 14.28 12.48
N GLU A 116 -0.77 14.35 11.74
CA GLU A 116 0.28 15.34 12.04
C GLU A 116 0.02 16.76 11.50
N VAL A 117 -1.10 17.02 10.81
CA VAL A 117 -1.44 18.40 10.37
C VAL A 117 -2.18 19.19 11.47
N LYS A 118 -2.73 18.55 12.51
CA LYS A 118 -3.51 19.26 13.54
C LYS A 118 -2.74 19.71 14.79
N LYS A 119 -1.45 19.37 14.96
CA LYS A 119 -0.70 19.70 16.18
C LYS A 119 0.43 20.74 16.03
N LYS A 120 0.44 21.51 14.94
CA LYS A 120 1.44 22.60 14.74
C LYS A 120 0.84 24.00 14.57
N SER A 121 -0.47 24.17 14.82
CA SER A 121 -1.14 25.47 14.78
C SER A 121 -1.50 26.05 16.17
N GLU A 122 -1.04 25.43 17.25
CA GLU A 122 -1.11 25.98 18.61
C GLU A 122 0.22 25.75 19.34
N SER A 123 1.24 26.53 18.98
CA SER A 123 2.39 26.85 19.83
C SER A 123 2.86 28.25 19.51
#